data_AF-A0A535MT08-F1
#
_entry.id   AF-A0A535MT08-F1
#
_cell.length_a   1.000
_cell.length_b   1.000
_cell.length_c   1.000
_cell.angle_alpha   90.00
_cell.angle_beta   90.00
_cell.angle_gamma   90.00
#
_symmetry.space_group_name_H-M   'P 1'
#
loop_
_entity.id
_entity.type
_entity.pdbx_description
1 polymer ?
#
loop_
_entity_poly.entity_id
_entity_poly.type
_entity_poly.pdbx_seq_one_letter_code
_entity_poly.pdbx_strand_id
1 'polypeptide(L)'
;MRTAAVFLCASVFLLTVGTYVLGPKLALTSNTVPTFDHIFTIVMENHAYSEIIGSSSAPYINGLASKYGLATNYAAVAHPSLPNYLALSGGSTFGITSDCTTCW
;
A
#
# COMPACT_ATOMS: atom_id res chain seq x y z
N MET A 1 29.90 -10.29 -16.82
CA MET A 1 29.82 -11.76 -16.64
C MET A 1 28.35 -12.14 -16.72
N ARG A 2 27.74 -12.34 -17.90
CA ARG A 2 27.82 -13.49 -18.82
C ARG A 2 27.66 -14.85 -18.14
N THR A 3 26.41 -15.32 -18.06
CA THR A 3 26.04 -16.69 -18.44
C THR A 3 24.61 -16.67 -18.99
N ALA A 4 24.52 -16.87 -20.31
CA ALA A 4 23.28 -17.13 -21.02
C ALA A 4 23.03 -18.65 -21.02
N ALA A 5 21.79 -19.07 -20.78
CA ALA A 5 21.35 -20.43 -21.03
C ALA A 5 20.30 -20.36 -22.15
N VAL A 6 20.73 -20.65 -23.38
CA VAL A 6 19.86 -20.92 -24.52
C VAL A 6 19.41 -22.37 -24.36
N PHE A 7 18.16 -22.60 -23.99
CA PHE A 7 17.55 -23.92 -24.09
C PHE A 7 16.84 -24.04 -25.44
N LEU A 8 17.36 -24.96 -26.26
CA LEU A 8 16.80 -25.34 -27.54
C LEU A 8 15.44 -26.02 -27.31
N CYS A 9 14.41 -25.50 -27.96
CA CYS A 9 13.04 -26.01 -27.92
C CYS A 9 12.96 -27.35 -28.68
N ALA A 10 12.62 -28.44 -28.00
CA ALA A 10 12.22 -29.70 -28.63
C ALA A 10 10.78 -30.01 -28.26
N SER A 11 9.87 -29.64 -29.15
CA SER A 11 8.44 -29.92 -29.07
C SER A 11 8.21 -31.41 -29.30
N VAL A 12 7.71 -32.12 -28.27
CA VAL A 12 7.06 -33.41 -28.46
C VAL A 12 5.68 -33.31 -27.81
N PHE A 13 4.68 -33.11 -28.65
CA PHE A 13 3.28 -33.25 -28.29
C PHE A 13 2.96 -34.75 -28.30
N LEU A 14 2.92 -35.37 -27.12
CA LEU A 14 2.40 -36.73 -26.93
C LEU A 14 1.09 -36.59 -26.17
N LEU A 15 -0.01 -36.89 -26.87
CA LEU A 15 -1.33 -37.06 -26.28
C LEU A 15 -1.28 -38.24 -25.30
N THR A 16 -1.19 -37.94 -24.01
CA THR A 16 -1.47 -38.91 -22.95
C THR A 16 -2.82 -38.58 -22.36
N VAL A 17 -3.72 -39.56 -22.40
CA VAL A 17 -4.97 -39.56 -21.63
C VAL A 17 -4.57 -39.71 -20.16
N GLY A 18 -4.17 -38.59 -19.55
CA GLY A 18 -3.75 -38.50 -18.16
C GLY A 18 -4.96 -38.31 -17.27
N THR A 19 -5.20 -39.29 -16.40
CA THR A 19 -6.09 -39.19 -15.23
C THR A 19 -6.01 -37.81 -14.59
N TYR A 20 -7.14 -37.10 -14.50
CA TYR A 20 -7.25 -35.89 -13.70
C TYR A 20 -7.01 -36.27 -12.23
N VAL A 21 -5.77 -36.12 -11.77
CA VAL A 21 -5.52 -36.08 -10.33
C VAL A 21 -6.21 -34.81 -9.83
N LEU A 22 -7.31 -34.98 -9.10
CA LEU A 22 -7.94 -33.92 -8.32
C LEU A 22 -6.94 -33.50 -7.24
N GLY A 23 -5.95 -32.69 -7.62
CA GLY A 23 -5.12 -31.97 -6.67
C GLY A 23 -6.03 -31.09 -5.80
N PRO A 24 -5.65 -30.82 -4.54
CA PRO A 24 -6.43 -29.94 -3.69
C PRO A 24 -6.61 -28.61 -4.43
N LYS A 25 -7.87 -28.28 -4.74
CA LYS A 25 -8.23 -26.97 -5.24
C LYS A 25 -7.85 -26.00 -4.12
N LEU A 26 -6.79 -25.22 -4.32
CA LEU A 26 -6.44 -24.12 -3.43
C LEU A 26 -7.69 -23.23 -3.34
N ALA A 27 -8.40 -23.37 -2.22
CA ALA A 27 -9.49 -22.47 -1.90
C ALA A 27 -8.83 -21.14 -1.58
N LEU A 28 -8.76 -20.27 -2.59
CA LEU A 28 -8.51 -18.85 -2.37
C LEU A 28 -9.66 -18.36 -1.49
N THR A 29 -9.43 -18.32 -0.19
CA THR A 29 -10.27 -17.56 0.72
C THR A 29 -10.11 -16.12 0.27
N SER A 30 -11.07 -15.64 -0.51
CA SER A 30 -11.20 -14.21 -0.75
C SER A 30 -11.50 -13.59 0.60
N ASN A 31 -10.45 -13.14 1.29
CA ASN A 31 -10.60 -12.25 2.42
C ASN A 31 -11.13 -10.94 1.84
N THR A 32 -12.43 -10.88 1.63
CA THR A 32 -13.11 -9.68 1.19
C THR A 32 -12.90 -8.64 2.29
N VAL A 33 -12.28 -7.52 1.93
CA VAL A 33 -12.23 -6.36 2.82
C VAL A 33 -13.68 -5.99 3.13
N PRO A 34 -14.07 -5.88 4.42
CA PRO A 34 -15.43 -5.51 4.79
C PRO A 34 -15.84 -4.20 4.11
N THR A 35 -17.10 -4.10 3.73
CA THR A 35 -17.67 -2.83 3.26
C THR A 35 -17.77 -1.87 4.44
N PHE A 36 -17.24 -0.66 4.26
CA PHE A 36 -17.34 0.41 5.27
C PHE A 36 -18.42 1.41 4.85
N ASP A 37 -19.35 1.74 5.74
CA ASP A 37 -20.33 2.82 5.50
C ASP A 37 -19.67 4.20 5.58
N HIS A 38 -18.64 4.33 6.42
CA HIS A 38 -17.92 5.57 6.67
C HIS A 38 -16.42 5.32 6.85
N ILE A 39 -15.61 6.22 6.29
CA ILE A 39 -14.16 6.25 6.49
C ILE A 39 -13.80 7.66 6.97
N PHE A 40 -13.06 7.73 8.06
CA PHE A 40 -12.53 8.98 8.60
C PHE A 40 -11.01 8.97 8.46
N THR A 41 -10.47 9.98 7.77
CA THR A 41 -9.03 10.20 7.67
C THR A 41 -8.68 11.42 8.52
N ILE A 42 -7.87 11.20 9.55
CA ILE A 42 -7.42 12.24 10.47
C ILE A 42 -5.94 12.47 10.21
N VAL A 43 -5.56 13.69 9.83
CA VAL A 43 -4.17 14.07 9.56
C VAL A 43 -3.64 14.89 10.72
N MET A 44 -2.51 14.46 11.27
CA MET A 44 -1.76 15.22 12.28
C MET A 44 -0.83 16.19 11.58
N GLU A 45 -1.36 17.36 11.22
CA GLU A 45 -0.60 18.40 10.52
C GLU A 45 0.61 18.85 11.37
N ASN A 46 1.76 19.06 10.72
CA ASN A 46 2.99 19.55 11.34
C ASN A 46 3.57 18.71 12.50
N HIS A 47 3.24 17.41 12.56
CA HIS A 47 3.81 16.50 13.55
C HIS A 47 4.56 15.35 12.88
N ALA A 48 5.80 15.15 13.29
CA ALA A 48 6.62 14.00 12.92
C ALA A 48 6.20 12.73 13.66
N TYR A 49 6.49 11.57 13.08
CA TYR A 49 6.23 10.26 13.69
C TYR A 49 6.74 10.16 15.13
N SER A 50 7.98 10.62 15.38
CA SER A 50 8.63 10.56 16.69
C SER A 50 8.02 11.47 17.74
N GLU A 51 7.24 12.47 17.33
CA GLU A 51 6.53 13.36 18.27
C GLU A 51 5.22 12.74 18.76
N ILE A 52 4.68 11.76 18.01
CA ILE A 52 3.40 11.12 18.29
C ILE A 52 3.60 9.72 18.88
N ILE A 53 4.35 8.84 18.21
CA ILE A 53 4.47 7.44 18.63
C ILE A 53 5.38 7.32 19.87
N GLY A 54 4.84 6.72 20.93
CA GLY A 54 5.46 6.65 22.25
C GLY A 54 5.19 7.87 23.15
N SER A 55 4.57 8.94 22.63
CA SER A 55 4.29 10.15 23.38
C SER A 55 3.11 9.99 24.34
N SER A 56 3.31 10.32 25.62
CA SER A 56 2.25 10.35 26.63
C SER A 56 1.19 11.43 26.39
N SER A 57 1.50 12.43 25.56
CA SER A 57 0.57 13.49 25.15
C SER A 57 -0.42 13.04 24.07
N ALA A 58 -0.19 11.88 23.43
CA ALA A 58 -1.07 11.32 22.40
C ALA A 58 -1.57 9.89 22.77
N PRO A 59 -2.19 9.70 23.94
CA PRO A 59 -2.49 8.36 24.46
C PRO A 59 -3.51 7.60 23.59
N TYR A 60 -4.49 8.30 23.03
CA TYR A 60 -5.50 7.69 22.17
C TYR A 60 -4.91 7.14 20.86
N ILE A 61 -4.10 7.94 20.17
CA ILE A 61 -3.44 7.52 18.92
C ILE A 61 -2.47 6.36 19.16
N ASN A 62 -1.71 6.39 20.26
CA ASN A 62 -0.82 5.29 20.63
C ASN A 62 -1.60 4.00 21.00
N GLY A 63 -2.77 4.15 21.63
CA GLY A 63 -3.70 3.03 21.85
C GLY A 63 -4.16 2.38 20.54
N LEU A 64 -4.50 3.18 19.53
CA LEU A 64 -4.84 2.66 18.19
C LEU A 64 -3.65 1.99 17.50
N ALA A 65 -2.47 2.61 17.54
CA ALA A 65 -1.26 2.09 16.91
C ALA A 65 -0.80 0.74 17.49
N SER A 66 -1.02 0.51 18.79
CA SER A 66 -0.70 -0.77 19.45
C SER A 66 -1.73 -1.87 19.18
N LYS A 67 -2.99 -1.48 18.92
CA LYS A 67 -4.10 -2.43 18.68
C LYS A 67 -4.25 -2.83 17.21
N TYR A 68 -3.89 -1.93 16.29
CA TYR A 68 -4.10 -2.10 14.84
C TYR A 68 -2.79 -1.97 14.06
N GLY A 69 -2.88 -1.88 12.73
CA GLY A 69 -1.71 -1.70 11.88
C GLY A 69 -1.08 -0.32 12.02
N LEU A 70 0.26 -0.28 12.11
CA LEU A 70 1.06 0.93 12.10
C LEU A 70 2.04 0.89 10.90
N ALA A 71 1.93 1.86 10.00
CA ALA A 71 2.83 1.97 8.85
C ALA A 71 4.11 2.72 9.23
N THR A 72 5.17 1.98 9.58
CA THR A 72 6.47 2.55 10.00
C THR A 72 7.35 3.03 8.85
N ASN A 73 6.96 2.74 7.60
CA ASN A 73 7.65 3.17 6.38
C ASN A 73 6.73 4.05 5.51
N TYR A 74 5.91 4.90 6.14
CA TYR A 74 5.08 5.89 5.47
C TYR A 74 5.74 7.26 5.57
N ALA A 75 5.92 7.93 4.43
CA ALA A 75 6.60 9.22 4.34
C ALA A 75 5.78 10.24 3.54
N ALA A 76 6.02 11.52 3.80
CA ALA A 76 5.45 12.60 3.01
C ALA A 76 5.91 12.51 1.55
N VAL A 77 5.03 12.89 0.61
CA VAL A 77 5.31 12.90 -0.82
C VAL A 77 6.19 14.10 -1.19
N ALA A 78 5.97 15.24 -0.53
CA ALA A 78 6.73 16.47 -0.74
C ALA A 78 6.66 17.41 0.47
N HIS A 79 7.28 18.57 0.35
CA HIS A 79 7.13 19.71 1.26
C HIS A 79 6.96 20.97 0.40
N PRO A 80 6.00 21.88 0.68
CA PRO A 80 5.14 22.03 1.87
C PRO A 80 3.90 21.10 1.88
N SER A 81 2.93 21.37 2.77
CA SER A 81 1.79 20.46 3.09
C SER A 81 0.80 20.28 1.94
N LEU A 82 0.49 21.31 1.13
CA LEU A 82 -0.53 21.22 0.08
C LEU A 82 -0.30 20.05 -0.91
N PRO A 83 0.91 19.87 -1.48
CA PRO A 83 1.20 18.70 -2.31
C PRO A 83 0.87 17.34 -1.66
N ASN A 84 1.04 17.20 -0.33
CA ASN A 84 0.73 15.96 0.38
C ASN A 84 -0.78 15.71 0.45
N TYR A 85 -1.59 16.75 0.66
CA TYR A 85 -3.05 16.63 0.68
C TYR A 85 -3.62 16.24 -0.69
N LEU A 86 -3.06 16.80 -1.76
CA LEU A 86 -3.41 16.44 -3.13
C LEU A 86 -3.07 14.98 -3.42
N ALA A 87 -1.87 14.52 -3.04
CA ALA A 87 -1.47 13.14 -3.22
C ALA A 87 -2.30 12.17 -2.37
N LEU A 88 -2.63 12.53 -1.12
CA LEU A 88 -3.48 11.74 -0.22
C LEU A 88 -4.89 11.53 -0.80
N SER A 89 -5.46 12.58 -1.41
CA SER A 89 -6.86 12.56 -1.87
C SER A 89 -7.00 12.09 -3.31
N GLY A 90 -6.09 12.52 -4.20
CA GLY A 90 -6.15 12.31 -5.64
C GLY A 90 -5.06 11.40 -6.22
N GLY A 91 -4.14 10.89 -5.39
CA GLY A 91 -3.06 10.00 -5.83
C GLY A 91 -1.93 10.67 -6.63
N SER A 92 -1.92 11.99 -6.73
CA SER A 92 -0.91 12.79 -7.45
C SER A 92 -0.77 14.17 -6.83
N THR A 93 0.40 14.79 -6.98
CA THR A 93 0.58 16.22 -6.65
C THR A 93 0.03 17.14 -7.74
N PHE A 94 -0.34 16.59 -8.91
CA PHE A 94 -0.77 17.34 -10.09
C PHE A 94 0.26 18.41 -10.54
N GLY A 95 1.54 18.20 -10.25
CA GLY A 95 2.61 19.15 -10.55
C GLY A 95 2.69 20.35 -9.61
N ILE A 96 1.83 20.43 -8.59
CA ILE A 96 1.89 21.47 -7.56
C ILE A 96 3.03 21.13 -6.58
N THR A 97 3.94 22.08 -6.38
CA THR A 97 5.14 21.91 -5.54
C THR A 97 5.23 22.92 -4.40
N SER A 98 4.22 23.78 -4.22
CA SER A 98 4.17 24.79 -3.16
C SER A 98 2.76 24.92 -2.61
N ASP A 99 2.63 25.58 -1.47
CA ASP A 99 1.32 26.06 -1.02
C ASP A 99 0.88 27.14 -2.00
N CYS A 100 -0.32 26.99 -2.52
CA CYS A 100 -0.83 27.84 -3.58
C CYS A 100 -2.05 28.61 -3.08
N THR A 101 -1.96 29.93 -3.12
CA THR A 101 -3.07 30.84 -2.80
C THR A 101 -3.78 31.36 -4.05
N THR A 102 -3.43 30.85 -5.24
CA THR A 102 -3.97 31.29 -6.53
C THR A 102 -4.37 30.12 -7.44
N CYS A 103 -4.52 28.92 -6.88
CA CYS A 103 -4.89 27.71 -7.60
C CYS A 103 -6.42 27.49 -7.47
N TRP A 104 -7.16 28.09 -8.38
CA TRP A 104 -8.62 27.95 -8.51
C TRP A 104 -8.97 27.64 -9.97
#